data_AF-A0A969F202-F1
#
_entry.id   AF-A0A969F202-F1
#
_cell.length_a   1.000
_cell.length_b   1.000
_cell.length_c   1.000
_cell.angle_alpha   90.00
_cell.angle_beta   90.00
_cell.angle_gamma   90.00
#
_symmetry.space_group_name_H-M   'P 1'
#
loop_
_entity.id
_entity.type
_entity.pdbx_description
1 polymer ?
#
loop_
_entity_poly.entity_id
_entity_poly.type
_entity_poly.pdbx_seq_one_letter_code
_entity_poly.pdbx_strand_id
1 'polypeptide(L)'
;MSSLTFSFDELMTEDAYEQPVVEGGVRCHGGYIDGEYVSPRGAVRRPAIAAWRAELANANAPLIHVPDKYVPPNYPSYEQAKFLLKEGVVEPVTRALTIISIVEGFGARIREVAVPDLTAEVKGDVSRTALAHLGGGLFEAHARDEAGHRSEGGHKQMWEAARDIGLSKPHVPGDVLLRLMSGTTSGQRVRQFPALSASMESMITMMANVLIVETFADNTFKWAQQLLGDAEVCADAEHAAHLIACIARDEAPHVDYLSVALSELRTRTLIGTHGEELDGAAVVDGIFRTQLRGMATQRPRQSRDRLREEIHQAIDDRARASAIASRFEALDAGWTFPHADDEELDLLLTAA
;
A
#
# COMPACT_ATOMS: atom_id res chain seq x y z
N MET A 1 -5.74 -7.78 -31.51
CA MET A 1 -5.70 -8.55 -30.25
C MET A 1 -4.56 -8.00 -29.44
N SER A 2 -4.80 -7.57 -28.20
CA SER A 2 -3.74 -7.10 -27.29
C SER A 2 -2.83 -8.27 -26.90
N SER A 3 -1.53 -8.02 -26.72
CA SER A 3 -0.63 -9.04 -26.15
C SER A 3 -1.04 -9.33 -24.70
N LEU A 4 -0.89 -10.60 -24.28
CA LEU A 4 -1.13 -11.04 -22.89
C LEU A 4 0.11 -11.72 -22.29
N THR A 5 1.20 -11.77 -23.06
CA THR A 5 2.46 -12.38 -22.68
C THR A 5 3.56 -11.35 -22.88
N PHE A 6 4.33 -11.12 -21.84
CA PHE A 6 5.35 -10.08 -21.77
C PHE A 6 6.58 -10.65 -21.07
N SER A 7 7.75 -10.23 -21.55
CA SER A 7 9.02 -10.51 -20.90
C SER A 7 9.26 -9.58 -19.71
N PHE A 8 10.25 -9.95 -18.89
CA PHE A 8 10.74 -9.11 -17.81
C PHE A 8 11.13 -7.71 -18.31
N ASP A 9 11.96 -7.63 -19.35
CA ASP A 9 12.45 -6.34 -19.85
C ASP A 9 11.32 -5.46 -20.40
N GLU A 10 10.30 -6.06 -21.03
CA GLU A 10 9.11 -5.33 -21.47
C GLU A 10 8.37 -4.73 -20.28
N LEU A 11 8.08 -5.51 -19.22
CA LEU A 11 7.39 -5.00 -18.02
C LEU A 11 8.19 -3.95 -17.24
N MET A 12 9.52 -3.92 -17.41
CA MET A 12 10.41 -2.94 -16.82
C MET A 12 10.61 -1.68 -17.69
N THR A 13 9.91 -1.56 -18.81
CA THR A 13 10.11 -0.46 -19.76
C THR A 13 9.50 0.85 -19.23
N GLU A 14 10.33 1.88 -19.15
CA GLU A 14 9.94 3.25 -18.80
C GLU A 14 9.16 3.93 -19.93
N ASP A 15 8.33 4.89 -19.55
CA ASP A 15 7.86 5.89 -20.51
C ASP A 15 9.03 6.77 -20.98
N ALA A 16 8.97 7.25 -22.22
CA ALA A 16 9.98 8.15 -22.79
C ALA A 16 9.78 9.58 -22.25
N TYR A 17 9.97 9.77 -20.95
CA TYR A 17 9.83 11.06 -20.28
C TYR A 17 11.04 11.98 -20.55
N GLU A 18 10.78 13.29 -20.50
CA GLU A 18 11.75 14.33 -20.85
C GLU A 18 12.65 14.70 -19.67
N GLN A 19 12.08 14.70 -18.46
CA GLN A 19 12.75 15.12 -17.23
C GLN A 19 12.37 14.20 -16.08
N PRO A 20 13.34 13.77 -15.25
CA PRO A 20 13.03 13.02 -14.02
C PRO A 20 12.45 13.95 -12.95
N VAL A 21 11.76 13.36 -11.97
CA VAL A 21 11.39 14.08 -10.74
C VAL A 21 12.63 14.23 -9.86
N VAL A 22 12.98 15.47 -9.50
CA VAL A 22 14.11 15.76 -8.60
C VAL A 22 13.67 16.76 -7.54
N GLU A 23 13.48 16.28 -6.32
CA GLU A 23 12.95 17.08 -5.20
C GLU A 23 13.72 16.79 -3.93
N GLY A 24 13.94 17.81 -3.09
CA GLY A 24 14.63 17.64 -1.81
C GLY A 24 16.07 17.09 -1.94
N GLY A 25 16.69 17.19 -3.13
CA GLY A 25 17.99 16.59 -3.44
C GLY A 25 17.94 15.09 -3.77
N VAL A 26 16.75 14.51 -3.90
CA VAL A 26 16.52 13.11 -4.28
C VAL A 26 16.08 13.07 -5.75
N ARG A 27 16.78 12.28 -6.55
CA ARG A 27 16.27 11.87 -7.87
C ARG A 27 15.27 10.75 -7.65
N CYS A 28 13.99 11.03 -7.86
CA CYS A 28 12.92 10.06 -7.70
C CYS A 28 12.76 9.24 -8.99
N HIS A 29 12.08 8.10 -8.91
CA HIS A 29 11.63 7.40 -10.10
C HIS A 29 10.52 8.17 -10.81
N GLY A 30 10.16 7.76 -12.03
CA GLY A 30 9.17 8.45 -12.85
C GLY A 30 9.71 9.76 -13.45
N GLY A 31 8.86 10.48 -14.15
CA GLY A 31 9.26 11.70 -14.83
C GLY A 31 8.10 12.45 -15.46
N TYR A 32 8.39 13.40 -16.34
CA TYR A 32 7.39 14.25 -17.00
C TYR A 32 7.36 14.08 -18.50
N ILE A 33 6.15 14.05 -19.06
CA ILE A 33 5.86 14.16 -20.50
C ILE A 33 4.91 15.33 -20.66
N ASP A 34 5.27 16.33 -21.47
CA ASP A 34 4.44 17.53 -21.67
C ASP A 34 4.05 18.25 -20.36
N GLY A 35 4.91 18.18 -19.34
CA GLY A 35 4.68 18.76 -18.01
C GLY A 35 3.82 17.92 -17.06
N GLU A 36 3.30 16.78 -17.52
CA GLU A 36 2.50 15.86 -16.72
C GLU A 36 3.34 14.71 -16.17
N TYR A 37 3.19 14.40 -14.88
CA TYR A 37 3.90 13.29 -14.27
C TYR A 37 3.48 11.94 -14.88
N VAL A 38 4.44 11.04 -15.10
CA VAL A 38 4.21 9.66 -15.51
C VAL A 38 4.95 8.71 -14.58
N SER A 39 4.22 7.70 -14.11
CA SER A 39 4.72 6.67 -13.22
C SER A 39 5.83 5.85 -13.86
N PRO A 40 6.80 5.38 -13.05
CA PRO A 40 7.88 4.54 -13.57
C PRO A 40 7.36 3.24 -14.17
N ARG A 41 8.13 2.71 -15.12
CA ARG A 41 7.95 1.37 -15.71
C ARG A 41 6.55 1.15 -16.29
N GLY A 42 5.89 2.23 -16.70
CA GLY A 42 4.47 2.19 -17.04
C GLY A 42 4.16 2.00 -18.52
N ALA A 43 5.16 2.16 -19.41
CA ALA A 43 4.95 2.14 -20.86
C ALA A 43 4.29 0.85 -21.36
N VAL A 44 4.74 -0.30 -20.84
CA VAL A 44 4.17 -1.62 -21.17
C VAL A 44 3.33 -2.16 -20.02
N ARG A 45 3.72 -1.92 -18.77
CA ARG A 45 3.03 -2.45 -17.58
C ARG A 45 1.56 -2.02 -17.53
N ARG A 46 1.25 -0.74 -17.77
CA ARG A 46 -0.13 -0.24 -17.77
C ARG A 46 -1.01 -0.90 -18.84
N PRO A 47 -0.64 -0.92 -20.14
CA PRO A 47 -1.46 -1.61 -21.14
C PRO A 47 -1.52 -3.13 -20.94
N ALA A 48 -0.50 -3.77 -20.36
CA ALA A 48 -0.54 -5.20 -20.01
C ALA A 48 -1.61 -5.49 -18.94
N ILE A 49 -1.61 -4.71 -17.85
CA ILE A 49 -2.62 -4.80 -16.79
C ILE A 49 -4.03 -4.59 -17.33
N ALA A 50 -4.22 -3.56 -18.16
CA ALA A 50 -5.51 -3.29 -18.80
C ALA A 50 -5.96 -4.46 -19.70
N ALA A 51 -5.03 -5.13 -20.39
CA ALA A 51 -5.35 -6.29 -21.22
C ALA A 51 -5.79 -7.50 -20.39
N TRP A 52 -5.08 -7.84 -19.30
CA TRP A 52 -5.49 -8.93 -18.41
C TRP A 52 -6.82 -8.64 -17.70
N ARG A 53 -7.04 -7.38 -17.31
CA ARG A 53 -8.33 -6.91 -16.77
C ARG A 53 -9.48 -7.09 -17.78
N ALA A 54 -9.25 -6.73 -19.04
CA ALA A 54 -10.24 -6.94 -20.09
C ALA A 54 -10.57 -8.42 -20.32
N GLU A 55 -9.60 -9.34 -20.15
CA GLU A 55 -9.87 -10.78 -20.23
C GLU A 55 -10.77 -11.27 -19.08
N LEU A 56 -10.57 -10.77 -17.86
CA LEU A 56 -11.50 -11.05 -16.75
C LEU A 56 -12.90 -10.54 -17.07
N ALA A 57 -13.03 -9.32 -17.59
CA ALA A 57 -14.31 -8.74 -17.98
C ALA A 57 -15.00 -9.56 -19.08
N ASN A 58 -14.26 -9.99 -20.12
CA ASN A 58 -14.77 -10.86 -21.19
C ASN A 58 -15.26 -12.21 -20.65
N ALA A 59 -14.65 -12.72 -19.59
CA ALA A 59 -15.05 -13.93 -18.90
C ALA A 59 -16.19 -13.73 -17.88
N ASN A 60 -16.71 -12.51 -17.72
CA ASN A 60 -17.63 -12.11 -16.64
C ASN A 60 -17.08 -12.45 -15.25
N ALA A 61 -15.76 -12.46 -15.09
CA ALA A 61 -15.09 -12.64 -13.83
C ALA A 61 -14.95 -11.28 -13.14
N PRO A 62 -15.47 -11.10 -11.91
CA PRO A 62 -15.36 -9.83 -11.21
C PRO A 62 -13.96 -9.61 -10.63
N LEU A 63 -13.64 -8.34 -10.37
CA LEU A 63 -12.44 -7.95 -9.65
C LEU A 63 -12.67 -7.95 -8.14
N ILE A 64 -11.67 -8.40 -7.41
CA ILE A 64 -11.55 -8.20 -5.97
C ILE A 64 -11.31 -6.72 -5.70
N HIS A 65 -12.07 -6.17 -4.77
CA HIS A 65 -11.96 -4.78 -4.32
C HIS A 65 -12.20 -4.70 -2.81
N VAL A 66 -11.50 -3.78 -2.12
CA VAL A 66 -11.78 -3.48 -0.70
C VAL A 66 -12.80 -2.34 -0.63
N PRO A 67 -14.01 -2.58 -0.10
CA PRO A 67 -15.02 -1.53 0.02
C PRO A 67 -14.58 -0.37 0.92
N ASP A 68 -14.84 0.88 0.49
CA ASP A 68 -14.53 2.11 1.24
C ASP A 68 -15.05 2.09 2.69
N LYS A 69 -16.20 1.45 2.95
CA LYS A 69 -16.78 1.31 4.28
C LYS A 69 -15.85 0.61 5.29
N TYR A 70 -14.92 -0.23 4.81
CA TYR A 70 -13.95 -0.93 5.64
C TYR A 70 -12.63 -0.16 5.79
N VAL A 71 -12.44 0.91 5.01
CA VAL A 71 -11.27 1.79 5.02
C VAL A 71 -11.42 2.83 6.14
N PRO A 72 -10.67 2.75 7.27
CA PRO A 72 -10.69 3.81 8.27
C PRO A 72 -10.18 5.11 7.66
N PRO A 73 -10.66 6.26 8.16
CA PRO A 73 -9.98 7.52 7.91
C PRO A 73 -8.58 7.49 8.51
N ASN A 74 -7.68 8.31 7.96
CA ASN A 74 -6.35 8.47 8.53
C ASN A 74 -6.44 9.00 9.97
N TYR A 75 -5.60 8.47 10.86
CA TYR A 75 -5.43 8.96 12.23
C TYR A 75 -3.93 9.25 12.48
N PRO A 76 -3.56 10.50 12.84
CA PRO A 76 -4.43 11.64 13.11
C PRO A 76 -5.20 12.09 11.85
N SER A 77 -6.38 12.67 12.05
CA SER A 77 -7.10 13.38 10.99
C SER A 77 -6.31 14.60 10.51
N TYR A 78 -6.69 15.21 9.39
CA TYR A 78 -6.07 16.45 8.92
C TYR A 78 -6.17 17.56 9.97
N GLU A 79 -7.35 17.79 10.55
CA GLU A 79 -7.56 18.80 11.59
C GLU A 79 -6.71 18.54 12.84
N GLN A 80 -6.59 17.27 13.23
CA GLN A 80 -5.74 16.84 14.33
C GLN A 80 -4.25 17.11 14.07
N ALA A 81 -3.75 16.72 12.89
CA ALA A 81 -2.35 16.94 12.51
C ALA A 81 -2.03 18.44 12.38
N LYS A 82 -2.90 19.20 11.72
CA LYS A 82 -2.79 20.66 11.58
C LYS A 82 -2.76 21.36 12.94
N PHE A 83 -3.64 20.94 13.87
CA PHE A 83 -3.64 21.45 15.24
C PHE A 83 -2.30 21.21 15.94
N LEU A 84 -1.74 20.00 15.87
CA LEU A 84 -0.43 19.71 16.46
C LEU A 84 0.68 20.59 15.88
N LEU A 85 0.71 20.80 14.57
CA LEU A 85 1.69 21.67 13.92
C LEU A 85 1.54 23.14 14.36
N LYS A 86 0.31 23.66 14.46
CA LYS A 86 0.04 25.03 14.95
C LYS A 86 0.47 25.24 16.40
N GLU A 87 0.36 24.22 17.23
CA GLU A 87 0.85 24.23 18.61
C GLU A 87 2.37 23.99 18.72
N GLY A 88 3.08 23.83 17.60
CA GLY A 88 4.52 23.55 17.59
C GLY A 88 4.88 22.14 18.07
N VAL A 89 3.92 21.23 18.14
CA VAL A 89 4.11 19.81 18.52
C VAL A 89 4.33 19.00 17.23
N VAL A 90 5.51 19.14 16.64
CA VAL A 90 5.83 18.62 15.30
C VAL A 90 6.17 17.13 15.29
N GLU A 91 6.80 16.62 16.36
CA GLU A 91 7.34 15.25 16.39
C GLU A 91 6.31 14.15 16.07
N PRO A 92 5.07 14.16 16.61
CA PRO A 92 4.09 13.12 16.28
C PRO A 92 3.73 13.08 14.80
N VAL A 93 3.67 14.25 14.13
CA VAL A 93 3.39 14.34 12.69
C VAL A 93 4.59 13.85 11.87
N THR A 94 5.80 14.28 12.22
CA THR A 94 7.04 13.78 11.60
C THR A 94 7.15 12.27 11.71
N ARG A 95 6.82 11.72 12.87
CA ARG A 95 6.82 10.28 13.13
C ARG A 95 5.78 9.55 12.28
N ALA A 96 4.56 10.07 12.17
CA ALA A 96 3.53 9.48 11.31
C ALA A 96 4.00 9.40 9.84
N LEU A 97 4.51 10.49 9.27
CA LEU A 97 5.06 10.53 7.91
C LEU A 97 6.26 9.58 7.74
N THR A 98 7.09 9.43 8.77
CA THR A 98 8.23 8.50 8.74
C THR A 98 7.79 7.03 8.85
N ILE A 99 6.73 6.74 9.61
CA ILE A 99 6.17 5.37 9.65
C ILE A 99 5.63 5.01 8.27
N ILE A 100 4.92 5.93 7.61
CA ILE A 100 4.43 5.74 6.25
C ILE A 100 5.59 5.43 5.31
N SER A 101 6.64 6.26 5.29
CA SER A 101 7.80 6.04 4.41
C SER A 101 8.46 4.66 4.62
N ILE A 102 8.55 4.19 5.87
CA ILE A 102 9.10 2.87 6.20
C ILE A 102 8.17 1.76 5.70
N VAL A 103 6.86 1.89 5.89
CA VAL A 103 5.87 0.89 5.49
C VAL A 103 5.83 0.73 3.97
N GLU A 104 5.85 1.83 3.22
CA GLU A 104 5.93 1.83 1.75
C GLU A 104 7.19 1.09 1.30
N GLY A 105 8.35 1.45 1.88
CA GLY A 105 9.60 0.74 1.63
C GLY A 105 9.57 -0.77 1.96
N PHE A 106 8.68 -1.24 2.85
CA PHE A 106 8.48 -2.67 3.08
C PHE A 106 7.71 -3.38 1.97
N GLY A 107 6.95 -2.67 1.14
CA GLY A 107 6.31 -3.23 -0.06
C GLY A 107 7.33 -3.86 -1.01
N ALA A 108 8.57 -3.37 -1.01
CA ALA A 108 9.68 -3.95 -1.76
C ALA A 108 10.00 -5.42 -1.44
N ARG A 109 9.51 -5.95 -0.30
CA ARG A 109 9.65 -7.37 0.06
C ARG A 109 8.84 -8.30 -0.83
N ILE A 110 7.90 -7.79 -1.63
CA ILE A 110 7.12 -8.62 -2.56
C ILE A 110 8.03 -9.34 -3.58
N ARG A 111 9.20 -8.78 -3.92
CA ARG A 111 10.20 -9.45 -4.78
C ARG A 111 10.79 -10.73 -4.17
N GLU A 112 10.70 -10.88 -2.85
CA GLU A 112 11.22 -12.06 -2.13
C GLU A 112 10.21 -13.22 -2.15
N VAL A 113 9.00 -13.00 -2.64
CA VAL A 113 7.97 -14.03 -2.73
C VAL A 113 8.40 -15.09 -3.74
N ALA A 114 8.57 -16.32 -3.26
CA ALA A 114 8.76 -17.49 -4.11
C ALA A 114 7.45 -17.84 -4.80
N VAL A 115 7.35 -17.53 -6.10
CA VAL A 115 6.21 -17.93 -6.94
C VAL A 115 6.24 -19.46 -7.11
N PRO A 116 5.15 -20.18 -6.80
CA PRO A 116 5.07 -21.64 -6.97
C PRO A 116 5.11 -22.03 -8.45
N ASP A 117 5.19 -23.34 -8.73
CA ASP A 117 4.94 -23.83 -10.08
C ASP A 117 3.44 -23.72 -10.40
N LEU A 118 3.05 -22.57 -10.94
CA LEU A 118 1.66 -22.27 -11.28
C LEU A 118 1.09 -23.21 -12.34
N THR A 119 1.93 -23.83 -13.19
CA THR A 119 1.46 -24.79 -14.19
C THR A 119 1.08 -26.12 -13.55
N ALA A 120 1.71 -26.47 -12.43
CA ALA A 120 1.38 -27.66 -11.65
C ALA A 120 0.29 -27.41 -10.61
N GLU A 121 0.25 -26.22 -10.00
CA GLU A 121 -0.60 -25.91 -8.85
C GLU A 121 -1.91 -25.19 -9.21
N VAL A 122 -2.11 -24.78 -10.47
CA VAL A 122 -3.37 -24.19 -10.98
C VAL A 122 -3.89 -25.04 -12.14
N LYS A 123 -5.17 -25.43 -12.06
CA LYS A 123 -5.81 -26.19 -13.13
C LYS A 123 -6.08 -25.31 -14.36
N GLY A 124 -5.52 -25.70 -15.49
CA GLY A 124 -5.68 -25.02 -16.78
C GLY A 124 -4.51 -24.08 -17.09
N ASP A 125 -4.55 -23.47 -18.27
CA ASP A 125 -3.48 -22.59 -18.74
C ASP A 125 -3.55 -21.20 -18.06
N VAL A 126 -2.39 -20.73 -17.57
CA VAL A 126 -2.17 -19.41 -16.95
C VAL A 126 -1.19 -18.54 -17.75
N SER A 127 -0.63 -19.03 -18.86
CA SER A 127 0.43 -18.36 -19.64
C SER A 127 0.03 -16.99 -20.22
N ARG A 128 -1.28 -16.76 -20.36
CA ARG A 128 -1.87 -15.53 -20.90
C ARG A 128 -2.53 -14.68 -19.80
N THR A 129 -2.13 -14.84 -18.56
CA THR A 129 -2.74 -14.15 -17.41
C THR A 129 -1.67 -13.40 -16.60
N ALA A 130 -2.06 -12.47 -15.75
CA ALA A 130 -1.15 -11.73 -14.88
C ALA A 130 -0.35 -12.68 -13.95
N LEU A 131 -0.93 -13.81 -13.56
CA LEU A 131 -0.27 -14.84 -12.74
C LEU A 131 1.06 -15.33 -13.32
N ALA A 132 1.14 -15.59 -14.62
CA ALA A 132 2.38 -16.02 -15.27
C ALA A 132 3.49 -14.95 -15.22
N HIS A 133 3.14 -13.70 -14.91
CA HIS A 133 4.03 -12.55 -14.93
C HIS A 133 4.42 -12.04 -13.55
N LEU A 134 3.92 -12.65 -12.46
CA LEU A 134 4.22 -12.27 -11.07
C LEU A 134 5.74 -12.22 -10.82
N GLY A 135 6.40 -13.37 -10.95
CA GLY A 135 7.86 -13.50 -10.89
C GLY A 135 8.55 -13.07 -12.20
N GLY A 136 7.78 -12.87 -13.26
CA GLY A 136 8.24 -12.49 -14.60
C GLY A 136 8.45 -10.98 -14.79
N GLY A 137 8.24 -10.16 -13.75
CA GLY A 137 8.50 -8.72 -13.80
C GLY A 137 7.61 -7.89 -12.89
N LEU A 138 6.37 -8.33 -12.61
CA LEU A 138 5.42 -7.55 -11.82
C LEU A 138 5.90 -7.28 -10.39
N PHE A 139 6.37 -8.32 -9.68
CA PHE A 139 6.90 -8.17 -8.32
C PHE A 139 8.18 -7.33 -8.26
N GLU A 140 9.06 -7.44 -9.26
CA GLU A 140 10.29 -6.64 -9.29
C GLU A 140 10.02 -5.19 -9.67
N ALA A 141 9.08 -4.92 -10.58
CA ALA A 141 8.65 -3.56 -10.93
C ALA A 141 8.10 -2.85 -9.70
N HIS A 142 7.09 -3.45 -9.05
CA HIS A 142 6.53 -2.97 -7.79
C HIS A 142 7.64 -2.70 -6.78
N ALA A 143 8.52 -3.67 -6.55
CA ALA A 143 9.50 -3.52 -5.50
C ALA A 143 10.53 -2.42 -5.75
N ARG A 144 10.84 -2.11 -7.02
CA ARG A 144 11.70 -0.96 -7.39
C ARG A 144 10.98 0.36 -7.23
N ASP A 145 9.68 0.38 -7.41
CA ASP A 145 8.87 1.57 -7.15
C ASP A 145 8.93 1.86 -5.64
N GLU A 146 8.75 0.87 -4.77
CA GLU A 146 8.83 1.07 -3.32
C GLU A 146 10.21 1.46 -2.77
N ALA A 147 11.27 0.74 -3.16
CA ALA A 147 12.60 0.88 -2.57
C ALA A 147 13.57 1.78 -3.37
N GLY A 148 13.21 2.09 -4.61
CA GLY A 148 14.10 2.70 -5.58
C GLY A 148 14.97 1.68 -6.31
N HIS A 149 15.72 2.17 -7.31
CA HIS A 149 16.65 1.36 -8.08
C HIS A 149 17.85 2.18 -8.56
N ARG A 150 19.06 1.65 -8.35
CA ARG A 150 20.33 2.30 -8.72
C ARG A 150 20.43 3.70 -8.09
N SER A 151 20.32 4.75 -8.90
CA SER A 151 20.43 6.15 -8.51
C SER A 151 19.09 6.82 -8.24
N GLU A 152 17.98 6.10 -8.41
CA GLU A 152 16.63 6.62 -8.26
C GLU A 152 16.04 6.16 -6.93
N GLY A 153 15.48 7.11 -6.17
CA GLY A 153 14.70 6.85 -4.97
C GLY A 153 13.31 6.34 -5.32
N GLY A 154 12.80 5.43 -4.49
CA GLY A 154 11.43 4.94 -4.54
C GLY A 154 10.52 5.70 -3.60
N HIS A 155 9.31 5.16 -3.39
CA HIS A 155 8.29 5.76 -2.54
C HIS A 155 8.82 6.09 -1.14
N LYS A 156 9.64 5.21 -0.54
CA LYS A 156 10.28 5.50 0.75
C LYS A 156 11.05 6.83 0.74
N GLN A 157 11.92 7.04 -0.25
CA GLN A 157 12.74 8.25 -0.33
C GLN A 157 11.90 9.46 -0.76
N MET A 158 10.87 9.27 -1.58
CA MET A 158 9.94 10.33 -1.98
C MET A 158 9.12 10.83 -0.78
N TRP A 159 8.62 9.94 0.07
CA TRP A 159 7.95 10.30 1.33
C TRP A 159 8.86 11.04 2.29
N GLU A 160 10.11 10.59 2.44
CA GLU A 160 11.12 11.28 3.26
C GLU A 160 11.40 12.69 2.72
N ALA A 161 11.52 12.85 1.39
CA ALA A 161 11.70 14.14 0.75
C ALA A 161 10.48 15.06 0.95
N ALA A 162 9.26 14.56 0.73
CA ALA A 162 8.03 15.34 0.92
C ALA A 162 7.88 15.84 2.36
N ARG A 163 8.15 14.97 3.35
CA ARG A 163 8.18 15.34 4.78
C ARG A 163 9.21 16.44 5.04
N ASP A 164 10.43 16.28 4.53
CA ASP A 164 11.53 17.19 4.81
C ASP A 164 11.36 18.56 4.12
N ILE A 165 10.74 18.58 2.93
CA ILE A 165 10.34 19.80 2.23
C ILE A 165 9.24 20.51 3.02
N GLY A 166 8.14 19.81 3.31
CA GLY A 166 6.98 20.40 3.96
C GLY A 166 7.26 20.88 5.40
N LEU A 167 8.00 20.09 6.18
CA LEU A 167 8.25 20.35 7.61
C LEU A 167 9.64 20.96 7.89
N SER A 168 10.34 21.48 6.87
CA SER A 168 11.66 22.11 7.01
C SER A 168 12.72 21.24 7.68
N LYS A 169 12.87 20.00 7.19
CA LYS A 169 13.83 18.99 7.71
C LYS A 169 13.65 18.78 9.23
N PRO A 170 12.47 18.30 9.65
CA PRO A 170 12.16 18.15 11.07
C PRO A 170 13.09 17.13 11.72
N HIS A 171 13.21 17.17 13.05
CA HIS A 171 13.88 16.09 13.77
C HIS A 171 13.10 14.78 13.60
N VAL A 172 13.76 13.76 13.04
CA VAL A 172 13.23 12.41 12.92
C VAL A 172 13.67 11.59 14.13
N PRO A 173 12.74 11.08 14.96
CA PRO A 173 13.12 10.29 16.12
C PRO A 173 13.89 9.02 15.74
N GLY A 174 14.96 8.71 16.47
CA GLY A 174 15.82 7.55 16.17
C GLY A 174 15.20 6.18 16.45
N ASP A 175 14.06 6.14 17.12
CA ASP A 175 13.41 4.91 17.60
C ASP A 175 12.20 4.47 16.76
N VAL A 176 11.86 5.19 15.68
CA VAL A 176 10.67 4.93 14.86
C VAL A 176 10.63 3.48 14.37
N LEU A 177 11.72 3.01 13.74
CA LEU A 177 11.81 1.65 13.23
C LEU A 177 11.71 0.60 14.35
N LEU A 178 12.40 0.83 15.48
CA LEU A 178 12.38 -0.09 16.62
C LEU A 178 10.96 -0.24 17.18
N ARG A 179 10.24 0.88 17.37
CA ARG A 179 8.84 0.87 17.86
C ARG A 179 7.88 0.20 16.87
N LEU A 180 8.13 0.35 15.57
CA LEU A 180 7.36 -0.33 14.54
C LEU A 180 7.56 -1.86 14.62
N MET A 181 8.81 -2.30 14.79
CA MET A 181 9.16 -3.73 14.90
C MET A 181 8.73 -4.37 16.23
N SER A 182 8.72 -3.62 17.34
CA SER A 182 8.28 -4.14 18.64
C SER A 182 6.77 -4.42 18.72
N GLY A 183 5.98 -3.81 17.83
CA GLY A 183 4.53 -4.03 17.74
C GLY A 183 4.11 -5.31 17.01
N THR A 184 5.02 -5.94 16.25
CA THR A 184 4.76 -7.24 15.63
C THR A 184 5.03 -8.37 16.62
N THR A 185 3.99 -8.83 17.32
CA THR A 185 4.08 -10.09 18.06
C THR A 185 4.31 -11.23 17.08
N SER A 186 5.43 -11.93 17.22
CA SER A 186 5.78 -13.14 16.46
C SER A 186 4.93 -14.31 16.92
N GLY A 187 3.62 -14.24 16.72
CA GLY A 187 2.79 -15.44 16.74
C GLY A 187 3.23 -16.34 15.59
N GLN A 188 3.31 -17.65 15.80
CA GLN A 188 3.44 -18.58 14.68
C GLN A 188 2.28 -18.31 13.72
N ARG A 189 2.59 -17.90 12.48
CA ARG A 189 1.59 -17.82 11.41
C ARG A 189 1.10 -19.24 11.16
N VAL A 190 -0.10 -19.54 11.65
CA VAL A 190 -0.79 -20.79 11.34
C VAL A 190 -1.30 -20.68 9.91
N ARG A 191 -0.93 -21.66 9.07
CA ARG A 191 -1.44 -21.75 7.70
C ARG A 191 -2.94 -21.97 7.71
N GLN A 192 -3.67 -21.16 6.95
CA GLN A 192 -5.12 -21.26 6.79
C GLN A 192 -5.49 -22.38 5.82
N PHE A 193 -4.65 -22.66 4.82
CA PHE A 193 -4.91 -23.65 3.78
C PHE A 193 -3.74 -24.64 3.65
N PRO A 194 -3.48 -25.48 4.68
CA PRO A 194 -2.31 -26.38 4.72
C PRO A 194 -2.24 -27.39 3.57
N ALA A 195 -3.36 -27.65 2.89
CA ALA A 195 -3.48 -28.44 1.66
C ALA A 195 -2.62 -27.88 0.50
N LEU A 196 -2.51 -26.55 0.37
CA LEU A 196 -1.69 -25.89 -0.64
C LEU A 196 -0.19 -26.07 -0.35
N SER A 197 0.66 -25.84 -1.35
CA SER A 197 2.08 -25.65 -1.08
C SER A 197 2.30 -24.42 -0.17
N ALA A 198 3.37 -24.43 0.62
CA ALA A 198 3.72 -23.29 1.46
C ALA A 198 3.99 -22.03 0.62
N SER A 199 4.57 -22.19 -0.57
CA SER A 199 4.81 -21.11 -1.54
C SER A 199 3.51 -20.50 -2.07
N MET A 200 2.53 -21.33 -2.48
CA MET A 200 1.24 -20.84 -2.98
C MET A 200 0.49 -20.05 -1.91
N GLU A 201 0.33 -20.60 -0.71
CA GLU A 201 -0.36 -19.88 0.35
C GLU A 201 0.40 -18.61 0.77
N SER A 202 1.73 -18.65 0.84
CA SER A 202 2.55 -17.47 1.15
C SER A 202 2.42 -16.38 0.09
N MET A 203 2.38 -16.75 -1.19
CA MET A 203 2.20 -15.81 -2.30
C MET A 203 0.82 -15.15 -2.24
N ILE A 204 -0.26 -15.92 -2.10
CA ILE A 204 -1.63 -15.38 -1.98
C ILE A 204 -1.73 -14.48 -0.74
N THR A 205 -1.17 -14.94 0.39
CA THR A 205 -1.13 -14.17 1.64
C THR A 205 -0.39 -12.84 1.48
N MET A 206 0.75 -12.83 0.78
CA MET A 206 1.49 -11.59 0.54
C MET A 206 0.71 -10.65 -0.38
N MET A 207 0.23 -11.14 -1.53
CA MET A 207 -0.51 -10.32 -2.49
C MET A 207 -1.77 -9.71 -1.87
N ALA A 208 -2.54 -10.50 -1.12
CA ALA A 208 -3.72 -10.01 -0.41
C ALA A 208 -3.34 -8.93 0.62
N ASN A 209 -2.26 -9.13 1.38
CA ASN A 209 -1.86 -8.17 2.40
C ASN A 209 -1.40 -6.85 1.77
N VAL A 210 -0.64 -6.93 0.68
CA VAL A 210 -0.16 -5.74 -0.04
C VAL A 210 -1.33 -5.00 -0.67
N LEU A 211 -2.22 -5.67 -1.40
CA LEU A 211 -3.42 -5.04 -1.98
C LEU A 211 -4.28 -4.34 -0.92
N ILE A 212 -4.48 -4.99 0.22
CA ILE A 212 -5.21 -4.40 1.34
C ILE A 212 -4.50 -3.14 1.85
N VAL A 213 -3.19 -3.21 2.10
CA VAL A 213 -2.39 -2.06 2.58
C VAL A 213 -2.44 -0.89 1.60
N GLU A 214 -2.24 -1.13 0.31
CA GLU A 214 -2.27 -0.09 -0.72
C GLU A 214 -3.66 0.53 -0.87
N THR A 215 -4.72 -0.28 -0.75
CA THR A 215 -6.08 0.27 -0.76
C THR A 215 -6.34 1.16 0.46
N PHE A 216 -5.78 0.83 1.63
CA PHE A 216 -5.81 1.72 2.80
C PHE A 216 -4.96 2.98 2.61
N ALA A 217 -3.89 2.91 1.83
CA ALA A 217 -2.97 4.01 1.61
C ALA A 217 -3.62 5.19 0.87
N ASP A 218 -4.68 5.00 0.07
CA ASP A 218 -5.42 6.08 -0.60
C ASP A 218 -5.87 7.20 0.37
N ASN A 219 -6.43 6.83 1.52
CA ASN A 219 -6.80 7.80 2.55
C ASN A 219 -5.58 8.48 3.20
N THR A 220 -4.46 7.78 3.29
CA THR A 220 -3.19 8.33 3.79
C THR A 220 -2.57 9.30 2.79
N PHE A 221 -2.61 9.03 1.48
CA PHE A 221 -2.17 9.98 0.46
C PHE A 221 -3.01 11.25 0.46
N LYS A 222 -4.35 11.13 0.50
CA LYS A 222 -5.25 12.28 0.59
C LYS A 222 -4.96 13.13 1.84
N TRP A 223 -4.78 12.47 2.99
CA TRP A 223 -4.42 13.15 4.23
C TRP A 223 -3.07 13.87 4.13
N ALA A 224 -2.03 13.19 3.62
CA ALA A 224 -0.69 13.76 3.53
C ALA A 224 -0.63 14.89 2.49
N GLN A 225 -1.29 14.74 1.35
CA GLN A 225 -1.37 15.78 0.33
C GLN A 225 -2.08 17.02 0.86
N GLN A 226 -3.17 16.85 1.60
CA GLN A 226 -3.89 17.96 2.23
C GLN A 226 -3.05 18.65 3.31
N LEU A 227 -2.38 17.87 4.17
CA LEU A 227 -1.56 18.40 5.26
C LEU A 227 -0.29 19.09 4.76
N LEU A 228 0.46 18.43 3.87
CA LEU A 228 1.70 18.96 3.31
C LEU A 228 1.43 20.08 2.30
N GLY A 229 0.26 20.11 1.67
CA GLY A 229 -0.21 21.19 0.81
C GLY A 229 -0.78 22.41 1.55
N ASP A 230 -0.76 22.40 2.89
CA ASP A 230 -1.28 23.51 3.69
C ASP A 230 -0.18 24.54 4.01
N ALA A 231 -0.22 25.66 3.29
CA ALA A 231 0.71 26.77 3.46
C ALA A 231 0.65 27.46 4.84
N GLU A 232 -0.37 27.18 5.68
CA GLU A 232 -0.40 27.69 7.06
C GLU A 232 0.56 26.95 7.99
N VAL A 233 0.91 25.70 7.66
CA VAL A 233 1.70 24.81 8.54
C VAL A 233 2.90 24.15 7.85
N CYS A 234 3.02 24.29 6.53
CA CYS A 234 4.14 23.75 5.75
C CYS A 234 4.94 24.86 5.08
N ALA A 235 6.26 24.66 5.00
CA ALA A 235 7.21 25.66 4.51
C ALA A 235 7.24 25.76 2.98
N ASP A 236 7.16 24.62 2.29
CA ASP A 236 7.08 24.54 0.83
C ASP A 236 5.95 23.56 0.48
N ALA A 237 4.73 24.09 0.55
CA ALA A 237 3.52 23.30 0.47
C ALA A 237 3.27 22.73 -0.93
N GLU A 238 3.63 23.49 -1.97
CA GLU A 238 3.44 23.10 -3.36
C GLU A 238 4.28 21.87 -3.70
N HIS A 239 5.59 21.92 -3.46
CA HIS A 239 6.48 20.82 -3.82
C HIS A 239 6.25 19.58 -2.94
N ALA A 240 5.97 19.77 -1.64
CA ALA A 240 5.68 18.64 -0.75
C ALA A 240 4.39 17.91 -1.17
N ALA A 241 3.30 18.63 -1.45
CA ALA A 241 2.06 18.03 -1.92
C ALA A 241 2.20 17.40 -3.31
N HIS A 242 3.01 17.99 -4.19
CA HIS A 242 3.29 17.45 -5.52
C HIS A 242 3.98 16.08 -5.45
N LEU A 243 4.96 15.91 -4.56
CA LEU A 243 5.58 14.59 -4.35
C LEU A 243 4.57 13.54 -3.88
N ILE A 244 3.68 13.89 -2.95
CA ILE A 244 2.63 12.96 -2.51
C ILE A 244 1.70 12.60 -3.67
N ALA A 245 1.37 13.56 -4.55
CA ALA A 245 0.57 13.31 -5.73
C ALA A 245 1.25 12.36 -6.72
N CYS A 246 2.58 12.47 -6.88
CA CYS A 246 3.36 11.54 -7.70
C CYS A 246 3.28 10.12 -7.13
N ILE A 247 3.60 9.94 -5.84
CA ILE A 247 3.55 8.63 -5.17
C ILE A 247 2.14 8.02 -5.29
N ALA A 248 1.10 8.80 -5.01
CA ALA A 248 -0.29 8.32 -5.11
C ALA A 248 -0.65 7.83 -6.52
N ARG A 249 -0.07 8.43 -7.57
CA ARG A 249 -0.26 7.98 -8.96
C ARG A 249 0.48 6.66 -9.24
N ASP A 250 1.63 6.46 -8.60
CA ASP A 250 2.48 5.28 -8.76
C ASP A 250 1.88 4.02 -8.13
N GLU A 251 0.97 4.17 -7.16
CA GLU A 251 0.25 3.04 -6.56
C GLU A 251 -0.82 2.40 -7.46
N ALA A 252 -1.34 3.13 -8.43
CA ALA A 252 -2.39 2.63 -9.32
C ALA A 252 -2.02 1.29 -10.00
N PRO A 253 -0.84 1.15 -10.66
CA PRO A 253 -0.44 -0.13 -11.22
C PRO A 253 -0.30 -1.24 -10.18
N HIS A 254 0.09 -0.93 -8.93
CA HIS A 254 0.25 -1.93 -7.86
C HIS A 254 -1.09 -2.56 -7.48
N VAL A 255 -2.06 -1.70 -7.15
CA VAL A 255 -3.43 -2.10 -6.83
C VAL A 255 -4.05 -2.85 -8.00
N ASP A 256 -3.90 -2.35 -9.22
CA ASP A 256 -4.54 -2.94 -10.39
C ASP A 256 -4.00 -4.36 -10.69
N TYR A 257 -2.68 -4.58 -10.75
CA TYR A 257 -2.17 -5.91 -11.10
C TYR A 257 -2.44 -6.93 -9.99
N LEU A 258 -2.38 -6.53 -8.72
CA LEU A 258 -2.68 -7.41 -7.60
C LEU A 258 -4.15 -7.80 -7.60
N SER A 259 -5.04 -6.83 -7.86
CA SER A 259 -6.48 -7.08 -8.00
C SER A 259 -6.76 -8.05 -9.14
N VAL A 260 -6.13 -7.84 -10.31
CA VAL A 260 -6.26 -8.75 -11.47
C VAL A 260 -5.73 -10.15 -11.13
N ALA A 261 -4.51 -10.29 -10.63
CA ALA A 261 -3.89 -11.59 -10.37
C ALA A 261 -4.65 -12.39 -9.29
N LEU A 262 -5.07 -11.75 -8.20
CA LEU A 262 -5.89 -12.41 -7.18
C LEU A 262 -7.25 -12.82 -7.74
N SER A 263 -7.88 -11.99 -8.58
CA SER A 263 -9.15 -12.31 -9.23
C SER A 263 -9.02 -13.44 -10.24
N GLU A 264 -7.91 -13.50 -10.99
CA GLU A 264 -7.59 -14.63 -11.85
C GLU A 264 -7.51 -15.91 -11.01
N LEU A 265 -6.75 -15.95 -9.91
CA LEU A 265 -6.70 -17.13 -9.02
C LEU A 265 -8.08 -17.50 -8.46
N ARG A 266 -8.88 -16.50 -8.09
CA ARG A 266 -10.23 -16.68 -7.55
C ARG A 266 -11.15 -17.44 -8.50
N THR A 267 -10.92 -17.34 -9.82
CA THR A 267 -11.72 -18.04 -10.85
C THR A 267 -11.26 -19.46 -11.17
N ARG A 268 -10.19 -19.94 -10.52
CA ARG A 268 -9.52 -21.20 -10.88
C ARG A 268 -9.72 -22.28 -9.83
N THR A 269 -9.46 -23.52 -10.25
CA THR A 269 -9.25 -24.63 -9.32
C THR A 269 -7.75 -24.72 -9.00
N LEU A 270 -7.41 -24.72 -7.71
CA LEU A 270 -6.04 -24.90 -7.23
C LEU A 270 -5.81 -26.38 -6.91
N ILE A 271 -4.60 -26.85 -7.15
CA ILE A 271 -4.20 -28.24 -6.89
C ILE A 271 -3.34 -28.28 -5.63
N GLY A 272 -3.81 -29.00 -4.61
CA GLY A 272 -3.11 -29.20 -3.36
C GLY A 272 -1.93 -30.17 -3.48
N THR A 273 -1.13 -30.23 -2.42
CA THR A 273 0.11 -31.03 -2.37
C THR A 273 -0.12 -32.54 -2.47
N HIS A 274 -1.35 -33.02 -2.24
CA HIS A 274 -1.75 -34.40 -2.41
C HIS A 274 -2.71 -34.62 -3.60
N GLY A 275 -2.83 -33.63 -4.48
CA GLY A 275 -3.66 -33.67 -5.69
C GLY A 275 -5.13 -33.32 -5.48
N GLU A 276 -5.51 -32.90 -4.27
CA GLU A 276 -6.84 -32.40 -3.97
C GLU A 276 -7.15 -31.11 -4.74
N GLU A 277 -8.40 -30.97 -5.19
CA GLU A 277 -8.86 -29.75 -5.87
C GLU A 277 -9.46 -28.80 -4.84
N LEU A 278 -8.96 -27.57 -4.79
CA LEU A 278 -9.49 -26.47 -3.99
C LEU A 278 -10.13 -25.42 -4.89
N ASP A 279 -11.26 -24.87 -4.47
CA ASP A 279 -11.85 -23.71 -5.11
C ASP A 279 -11.01 -22.46 -4.81
N GLY A 280 -10.50 -21.81 -5.87
CA GLY A 280 -9.73 -20.58 -5.75
C GLY A 280 -10.51 -19.46 -5.06
N ALA A 281 -11.84 -19.41 -5.23
CA ALA A 281 -12.68 -18.45 -4.52
C ALA A 281 -12.63 -18.67 -3.01
N ALA A 282 -12.78 -19.92 -2.56
CA ALA A 282 -12.72 -20.24 -1.13
C ALA A 282 -11.36 -19.88 -0.51
N VAL A 283 -10.26 -20.11 -1.24
CA VAL A 283 -8.90 -19.81 -0.77
C VAL A 283 -8.65 -18.31 -0.70
N VAL A 284 -8.84 -17.61 -1.82
CA VAL A 284 -8.56 -16.17 -1.91
C VAL A 284 -9.47 -15.40 -0.96
N ASP A 285 -10.77 -15.72 -0.93
CA ASP A 285 -11.73 -15.02 -0.08
C ASP A 285 -11.46 -15.27 1.41
N GLY A 286 -11.05 -16.50 1.75
CA GLY A 286 -10.69 -16.88 3.12
C GLY A 286 -9.48 -16.11 3.65
N ILE A 287 -8.41 -16.00 2.85
CA ILE A 287 -7.19 -15.27 3.22
C ILE A 287 -7.49 -13.77 3.33
N PHE A 288 -8.16 -13.21 2.33
CA PHE A 288 -8.43 -11.77 2.26
C PHE A 288 -9.32 -11.31 3.43
N ARG A 289 -10.37 -12.07 3.75
CA ARG A 289 -11.26 -11.80 4.89
C ARG A 289 -10.50 -11.73 6.23
N THR A 290 -9.62 -12.70 6.47
CA THR A 290 -8.82 -12.76 7.71
C THR A 290 -7.91 -11.54 7.84
N GLN A 291 -7.23 -11.18 6.76
CA GLN A 291 -6.29 -10.07 6.76
C GLN A 291 -6.99 -8.72 6.86
N LEU A 292 -8.05 -8.50 6.09
CA LEU A 292 -8.83 -7.26 6.09
C LEU A 292 -9.39 -6.98 7.48
N ARG A 293 -9.94 -8.00 8.16
CA ARG A 293 -10.43 -7.87 9.54
C ARG A 293 -9.32 -7.42 10.49
N GLY A 294 -8.15 -8.04 10.44
CA GLY A 294 -7.01 -7.66 11.27
C GLY A 294 -6.55 -6.23 11.01
N MET A 295 -6.44 -5.85 9.74
CA MET A 295 -6.03 -4.52 9.28
C MET A 295 -7.00 -3.42 9.69
N ALA A 296 -8.30 -3.63 9.53
CA ALA A 296 -9.31 -2.60 9.74
C ALA A 296 -9.73 -2.43 11.22
N THR A 297 -9.43 -3.40 12.09
CA THR A 297 -9.86 -3.36 13.51
C THR A 297 -8.71 -3.14 14.48
N GLN A 298 -7.65 -3.97 14.43
CA GLN A 298 -6.60 -4.00 15.44
C GLN A 298 -5.60 -2.86 15.23
N ARG A 299 -5.15 -2.66 13.98
CA ARG A 299 -4.12 -1.65 13.69
C ARG A 299 -4.58 -0.21 14.02
N PRO A 300 -5.79 0.24 13.65
CA PRO A 300 -6.23 1.60 13.97
C PRO A 300 -6.29 1.87 15.48
N ARG A 301 -6.70 0.88 16.28
CA ARG A 301 -6.70 1.00 17.75
C ARG A 301 -5.29 1.17 18.31
N GLN A 302 -4.36 0.31 17.87
CA GLN A 302 -2.95 0.38 18.28
C GLN A 302 -2.28 1.69 17.86
N SER A 303 -2.57 2.18 16.66
CA SER A 303 -2.06 3.48 16.18
C SER A 303 -2.59 4.64 17.02
N ARG A 304 -3.87 4.62 17.41
CA ARG A 304 -4.46 5.65 18.27
C ARG A 304 -3.83 5.70 19.66
N ASP A 305 -3.69 4.53 20.30
CA ASP A 305 -3.09 4.43 21.64
C ASP A 305 -1.63 4.91 21.62
N ARG A 306 -0.88 4.52 20.59
CA ARG A 306 0.51 4.96 20.41
C ARG A 306 0.63 6.46 20.22
N LEU A 307 -0.19 7.07 19.35
CA LEU A 307 -0.13 8.50 19.07
C LEU A 307 -0.47 9.34 20.30
N ARG A 308 -1.43 8.90 21.12
CA ARG A 308 -1.73 9.55 22.40
C ARG A 308 -0.52 9.59 23.32
N GLU A 309 0.19 8.48 23.44
CA GLU A 309 1.42 8.40 24.22
C GLU A 309 2.51 9.33 23.63
N GLU A 310 2.64 9.37 22.31
CA GLU A 310 3.62 10.22 21.61
C GLU A 310 3.36 11.72 21.82
N ILE A 311 2.10 12.17 21.83
CA ILE A 311 1.75 13.57 22.16
C ILE A 311 2.22 13.93 23.57
N HIS A 312 2.01 13.03 24.54
CA HIS A 312 2.46 13.26 25.91
C HIS A 312 3.99 13.24 26.04
N GLN A 313 4.69 12.41 25.26
CA GLN A 313 6.15 12.35 25.26
C GLN A 313 6.79 13.58 24.59
N ALA A 314 6.11 14.18 23.60
CA ALA A 314 6.63 15.33 22.86
C ALA A 314 6.54 16.67 23.60
N ILE A 315 5.92 16.71 24.79
CA ILE A 315 5.65 17.94 25.54
C ILE A 315 6.11 17.80 27.00
N ASP A 316 7.16 18.53 27.38
CA ASP A 316 7.73 18.47 28.74
C ASP A 316 6.75 18.92 29.85
N ASP A 317 5.97 19.98 29.58
CA ASP A 317 4.96 20.48 30.51
C ASP A 317 3.71 19.58 30.49
N ARG A 318 3.51 18.83 31.58
CA ARG A 318 2.38 17.89 31.74
C ARG A 318 1.01 18.56 31.66
N ALA A 319 0.86 19.80 32.13
CA ALA A 319 -0.41 20.52 32.08
C ALA A 319 -0.73 20.90 30.63
N ARG A 320 0.28 21.42 29.90
CA ARG A 320 0.18 21.68 28.46
C ARG A 320 -0.09 20.41 27.67
N ALA A 321 0.62 19.33 27.97
CA ALA A 321 0.45 18.03 27.32
C ALA A 321 -0.99 17.53 27.45
N SER A 322 -1.55 17.57 28.66
CA SER A 322 -2.94 17.19 28.94
C SER A 322 -3.96 18.07 28.21
N ALA A 323 -3.72 19.38 28.15
CA ALA A 323 -4.60 20.32 27.46
C ALA A 323 -4.59 20.07 25.94
N ILE A 324 -3.40 19.90 25.34
CA ILE A 324 -3.23 19.61 23.91
C ILE A 324 -3.86 18.25 23.58
N ALA A 325 -3.57 17.20 24.34
CA ALA A 325 -4.17 15.88 24.15
C ALA A 325 -5.70 15.94 24.21
N SER A 326 -6.28 16.65 25.19
CA SER A 326 -7.74 16.80 25.30
C SER A 326 -8.34 17.52 24.09
N ARG A 327 -7.69 18.59 23.60
CA ARG A 327 -8.17 19.33 22.42
C ARG A 327 -8.02 18.51 21.14
N PHE A 328 -6.92 17.78 21.01
CA PHE A 328 -6.65 16.87 19.91
C PHE A 328 -7.72 15.77 19.79
N GLU A 329 -8.10 15.14 20.91
CA GLU A 329 -9.17 14.13 20.93
C GLU A 329 -10.53 14.73 20.57
N ALA A 330 -10.80 16.00 20.92
CA ALA A 330 -12.04 16.67 20.55
C ALA A 330 -12.18 16.95 19.03
N LEU A 331 -11.08 16.84 18.26
CA LEU A 331 -11.07 16.96 16.80
C LEU A 331 -11.27 15.62 16.07
N ASP A 332 -11.41 14.52 16.82
CA ASP A 332 -11.60 13.20 16.26
C ASP A 332 -13.01 13.03 15.67
N ALA A 333 -13.08 12.51 14.45
CA ALA A 333 -14.34 12.23 13.77
C ALA A 333 -15.08 11.00 14.35
N GLY A 334 -14.45 10.25 15.27
CA GLY A 334 -15.10 9.17 16.02
C GLY A 334 -15.36 7.90 15.21
N TRP A 335 -14.59 7.68 14.13
CA TRP A 335 -14.79 6.50 13.28
C TRP A 335 -14.55 5.20 14.05
N THR A 336 -15.45 4.24 13.79
CA THR A 336 -15.37 2.87 14.27
C THR A 336 -15.55 1.92 13.09
N PHE A 337 -14.86 0.77 13.15
CA PHE A 337 -15.07 -0.27 12.15
C PHE A 337 -16.53 -0.70 12.15
N PRO A 338 -17.19 -0.85 10.99
CA PRO A 338 -18.56 -1.35 10.93
C PRO A 338 -18.66 -2.72 11.61
N HIS A 339 -19.15 -2.73 12.85
CA HIS A 339 -19.50 -3.95 13.57
C HIS A 339 -20.90 -4.34 13.09
N ALA A 340 -20.98 -5.33 12.22
CA ALA A 340 -22.22 -6.04 11.97
C ALA A 340 -21.91 -7.51 12.24
N ASP A 341 -22.29 -8.00 13.42
CA ASP A 341 -22.48 -9.40 13.79
C ASP A 341 -21.96 -10.46 12.78
N ASP A 342 -20.74 -10.94 13.02
CA ASP A 342 -20.06 -12.18 12.59
C ASP A 342 -20.21 -12.81 11.18
N GLU A 343 -21.10 -12.41 10.28
CA GLU A 343 -21.28 -13.07 8.98
C GLU A 343 -20.88 -12.18 7.80
N GLU A 344 -19.84 -12.63 7.10
CA GLU A 344 -19.36 -12.18 5.78
C GLU A 344 -18.85 -10.72 5.71
N LEU A 345 -17.52 -10.53 5.80
CA LEU A 345 -16.93 -9.41 5.09
C LEU A 345 -17.21 -9.64 3.61
N ASP A 346 -18.15 -8.87 3.05
CA ASP A 346 -18.39 -8.84 1.62
C ASP A 346 -17.08 -8.41 0.96
N LEU A 347 -16.36 -9.37 0.38
CA LEU A 347 -15.44 -9.04 -0.68
C LEU A 347 -16.32 -8.58 -1.82
N LEU A 348 -16.39 -7.27 -2.02
CA LEU A 348 -17.18 -6.76 -3.11
C LEU A 348 -16.48 -7.09 -4.40
N LEU A 349 -17.21 -7.84 -5.20
CA LEU A 349 -16.90 -8.18 -6.57
C LEU A 349 -17.42 -7.03 -7.42
N THR A 350 -16.51 -6.19 -7.93
CA THR A 350 -16.87 -5.15 -8.90
C THR A 350 -16.80 -5.72 -10.31
N ALA A 351 -17.62 -5.17 -11.22
CA ALA A 351 -17.48 -5.50 -12.64
C ALA A 351 -16.05 -5.17 -13.10
N ALA A 352 -15.39 -6.13 -13.75
CA ALA A 352 -14.00 -6.02 -14.17
C ALA A 352 -13.76 -4.94 -15.23
#